data_AF-A0A8X7MR31-F1
#
_entry.id   AF-A0A8X7MR31-F1
#
_cell.length_a   1.000
_cell.length_b   1.000
_cell.length_c   1.000
_cell.angle_alpha   90.00
_cell.angle_beta   90.00
_cell.angle_gamma   90.00
#
_symmetry.space_group_name_H-M   'P 1'
#
loop_
_entity.id
_entity.type
_entity.pdbx_description
1 polymer ?
#
loop_
_entity_poly.entity_id
_entity_poly.type
_entity_poly.pdbx_seq_one_letter_code
_entity_poly.pdbx_strand_id
1 'polypeptide(L)'
;MNGGAVSWGARKQGAVALSTAEAEYIAAGVAGREALLLKGALTAAGQHCGTIKIHCDTQVAIKLVKSPGSHHNRSKHIDIVHHWVREQSGKGAFAFDYV
;
A
#
# COMPACT_ATOMS: atom_id res chain seq x y z
N MET A 1 -13.51 16.03 -12.45
CA MET A 1 -12.27 16.34 -11.71
C MET A 1 -11.09 16.16 -12.67
N ASN A 2 -10.30 17.20 -12.93
CA ASN A 2 -9.29 17.29 -14.00
C ASN A 2 -7.99 16.50 -13.73
N GLY A 3 -8.06 15.27 -13.21
CA GLY A 3 -6.88 14.42 -13.00
C GLY A 3 -5.84 14.94 -11.99
N GLY A 4 -6.18 15.97 -11.20
CA GLY A 4 -5.30 16.51 -10.16
C GLY A 4 -5.21 15.59 -8.93
N ALA A 5 -4.08 15.66 -8.23
CA ALA A 5 -3.89 14.93 -6.98
C ALA A 5 -4.90 15.38 -5.91
N VAL A 6 -5.56 14.42 -5.27
CA VAL A 6 -6.52 14.67 -4.17
C VAL A 6 -5.80 14.73 -2.82
N SER A 7 -4.74 13.94 -2.66
CA SER A 7 -3.84 13.98 -1.51
C SER A 7 -2.43 13.60 -1.95
N TRP A 8 -1.43 14.23 -1.34
CA TRP A 8 -0.02 13.88 -1.50
C TRP A 8 0.68 13.92 -0.16
N GLY A 9 1.73 13.11 -0.02
CA GLY A 9 2.57 13.13 1.17
C GLY A 9 3.93 12.53 0.89
N ALA A 10 4.97 13.14 1.44
CA ALA A 10 6.32 12.59 1.48
C ALA A 10 6.72 12.48 2.95
N ARG A 11 6.92 11.24 3.43
CA ARG A 11 7.28 11.00 4.83
C ARG A 11 8.54 10.16 4.90
N LYS A 12 9.51 10.61 5.70
CA LYS A 12 10.66 9.78 6.08
C LYS A 12 10.15 8.58 6.87
N GLN A 13 10.47 7.37 6.41
CA GLN A 13 10.09 6.15 7.10
C GLN A 13 10.78 6.11 8.46
N GLY A 14 10.01 5.87 9.52
CA GLY A 14 10.54 5.66 10.87
C GLY A 14 11.19 4.27 11.03
N ALA A 15 10.98 3.41 10.04
CA ALA A 15 11.52 2.07 9.91
C ALA A 15 12.77 2.08 9.03
N VAL A 16 13.76 1.25 9.35
CA VAL A 16 14.90 1.00 8.47
C VAL A 16 14.49 -0.02 7.42
N ALA A 17 14.28 0.43 6.19
CA ALA A 17 14.14 -0.47 5.04
C ALA A 17 15.52 -0.99 4.62
N LEU A 18 15.64 -2.30 4.38
CA LEU A 18 16.89 -2.94 3.96
C LEU A 18 17.08 -2.89 2.43
N SER A 19 16.05 -2.47 1.70
CA SER A 19 16.10 -2.24 0.26
C SER A 19 15.12 -1.16 -0.18
N THR A 20 15.32 -0.61 -1.37
CA THR A 20 14.36 0.31 -2.01
C THR A 20 13.00 -0.35 -2.20
N ALA A 21 12.96 -1.66 -2.52
CA ALA A 21 11.72 -2.41 -2.67
C ALA A 21 10.92 -2.50 -1.36
N GLU A 22 11.61 -2.70 -0.23
CA GLU A 22 10.96 -2.68 1.09
C GLU A 22 10.48 -1.27 1.45
N ALA A 23 11.26 -0.23 1.12
CA ALA A 23 10.85 1.14 1.35
C ALA A 23 9.58 1.47 0.54
N GLU A 24 9.55 1.14 -0.75
CA GLU A 24 8.35 1.33 -1.57
C GLU A 24 7.16 0.52 -1.07
N TYR A 25 7.38 -0.72 -0.62
CA TYR A 25 6.33 -1.53 -0.02
C TYR A 25 5.70 -0.84 1.21
N ILE A 26 6.54 -0.29 2.08
CA ILE A 26 6.08 0.46 3.26
C ILE A 26 5.28 1.69 2.83
N ALA A 27 5.77 2.43 1.83
CA ALA A 27 5.08 3.59 1.28
C ALA A 27 3.72 3.21 0.68
N ALA A 28 3.65 2.11 -0.07
CA ALA A 28 2.43 1.51 -0.59
C ALA A 28 1.43 1.17 0.53
N GLY A 29 1.90 0.64 1.65
CA GLY A 29 1.06 0.36 2.81
C GLY A 29 0.46 1.63 3.45
N VAL A 30 1.24 2.71 3.53
CA VAL A 30 0.74 4.01 4.00
C VAL A 30 -0.30 4.58 3.02
N ALA A 31 0.00 4.58 1.72
CA ALA A 31 -0.92 5.02 0.68
C ALA A 31 -2.22 4.21 0.68
N GLY A 32 -2.15 2.89 0.88
CA GLY A 32 -3.33 2.03 0.98
C GLY A 32 -4.23 2.36 2.16
N ARG A 33 -3.67 2.73 3.33
CA ARG A 33 -4.47 3.16 4.49
C ARG A 33 -5.20 4.46 4.20
N GLU A 34 -4.49 5.42 3.62
CA GLU A 34 -5.06 6.71 3.26
C GLU A 34 -6.16 6.55 2.19
N ALA A 35 -5.93 5.71 1.19
CA ALA A 35 -6.93 5.44 0.16
C ALA A 35 -8.18 4.76 0.72
N LEU A 36 -8.04 3.84 1.69
CA LEU A 36 -9.19 3.25 2.39
C LEU A 36 -9.96 4.27 3.23
N LEU A 37 -9.25 5.20 3.89
CA LEU A 37 -9.88 6.31 4.61
C LEU A 37 -10.70 7.19 3.66
N LEU A 38 -10.11 7.59 2.53
CA LEU A 38 -10.78 8.38 1.50
C LEU A 38 -11.98 7.63 0.90
N LYS A 39 -11.84 6.34 0.62
CA LYS A 39 -12.96 5.49 0.19
C LYS A 39 -14.09 5.45 1.21
N GLY A 40 -13.77 5.35 2.50
CA GLY A 40 -14.75 5.42 3.58
C GLY A 40 -15.50 6.76 3.60
N ALA A 41 -14.77 7.87 3.49
CA ALA A 41 -15.35 9.21 3.43
C ALA A 41 -16.27 9.40 2.20
N LEU A 42 -15.83 8.93 1.03
CA LEU A 42 -16.63 8.96 -0.20
C LEU A 42 -17.89 8.10 -0.07
N THR A 43 -17.77 6.92 0.53
CA THR A 43 -18.91 6.03 0.79
C THR A 43 -19.92 6.67 1.73
N ALA A 44 -19.45 7.34 2.79
CA ALA A 44 -20.31 8.10 3.70
C ALA A 44 -21.02 9.28 3.01
N ALA A 45 -20.40 9.85 1.96
CA ALA A 45 -21.00 10.86 1.09
C ALA A 45 -21.91 10.28 -0.01
N GLY A 46 -22.21 8.97 0.02
CA GLY A 46 -23.10 8.29 -0.94
C GLY A 46 -22.43 7.87 -2.25
N GLN A 47 -21.11 7.94 -2.36
CA GLN A 47 -20.37 7.54 -3.57
C GLN A 47 -19.97 6.07 -3.50
N HIS A 48 -20.24 5.31 -4.57
CA HIS A 48 -19.76 3.93 -4.67
C HIS A 48 -18.34 3.89 -5.23
N CYS A 49 -17.39 3.42 -4.42
CA CYS A 49 -16.00 3.26 -4.82
C CYS A 49 -15.64 1.77 -4.92
N GLY A 50 -15.22 1.33 -6.11
CA GLY A 50 -14.73 -0.03 -6.35
C GLY A 50 -13.39 -0.34 -5.69
N THR A 51 -12.68 -1.34 -6.20
CA THR A 51 -11.32 -1.65 -5.74
C THR A 51 -10.38 -0.50 -6.07
N ILE A 52 -9.61 -0.07 -5.07
CA ILE A 52 -8.63 1.01 -5.22
C ILE A 52 -7.39 0.45 -5.92
N LYS A 53 -6.87 1.16 -6.92
CA LYS A 53 -5.58 0.83 -7.53
C LYS A 53 -4.47 1.63 -6.86
N ILE A 54 -3.46 0.93 -6.38
CA ILE A 54 -2.23 1.52 -5.86
C ILE A 54 -1.14 1.29 -6.89
N HIS A 55 -0.56 2.37 -7.40
CA HIS A 55 0.55 2.33 -8.34
C HIS A 55 1.88 2.26 -7.58
N CYS A 56 2.75 1.35 -7.97
CA CYS A 56 4.08 1.16 -7.37
C CYS A 56 5.11 0.94 -8.48
N ASP A 57 6.25 1.62 -8.37
CA ASP A 57 7.34 1.70 -9.34
C ASP A 57 8.37 0.55 -9.21
N THR A 58 8.27 -0.29 -8.18
CA THR A 58 9.10 -1.50 -8.05
C THR A 58 8.28 -2.79 -8.19
N GLN A 59 8.57 -3.55 -9.24
CA GLN A 59 8.00 -4.90 -9.46
C GLN A 59 8.32 -5.88 -8.31
N VAL A 60 9.46 -5.70 -7.63
CA VAL A 60 9.85 -6.50 -6.47
C VAL A 60 8.89 -6.27 -5.30
N ALA A 61 8.45 -5.03 -5.05
CA ALA A 61 7.47 -4.71 -4.02
C ALA A 61 6.10 -5.38 -4.34
N ILE A 62 5.68 -5.33 -5.61
CA ILE A 62 4.46 -6.03 -6.06
C ILE A 62 4.58 -7.54 -5.88
N LYS A 63 5.74 -8.13 -6.17
CA LYS A 63 6.01 -9.56 -5.93
C LYS A 63 5.99 -9.91 -4.44
N LEU A 64 6.47 -9.04 -3.55
CA LEU A 64 6.41 -9.25 -2.09
C LEU A 64 4.96 -9.33 -1.56
N VAL A 65 4.02 -8.60 -2.18
CA VAL A 65 2.59 -8.74 -1.85
C VAL A 65 2.09 -10.13 -2.25
N LYS A 66 2.48 -10.59 -3.45
CA LYS A 66 2.00 -11.81 -4.09
C LYS A 66 2.68 -13.11 -3.63
N SER A 67 3.90 -13.05 -3.09
CA SER A 67 4.70 -14.25 -2.76
C SER A 67 5.20 -14.21 -1.30
N PRO A 68 4.94 -15.26 -0.47
CA PRO A 68 5.35 -15.30 0.94
C PRO A 68 6.84 -15.56 1.24
N GLY A 69 7.72 -15.51 0.24
CA GLY A 69 9.06 -16.10 0.35
C GLY A 69 10.09 -15.28 1.14
N SER A 70 10.51 -15.83 2.28
CA SER A 70 11.75 -15.51 3.04
C SER A 70 11.87 -14.10 3.63
N HIS A 71 11.04 -13.79 4.63
CA HIS A 71 11.36 -12.71 5.57
C HIS A 71 12.31 -13.23 6.65
N HIS A 72 13.52 -12.66 6.70
CA HIS A 72 14.45 -12.89 7.79
C HIS A 72 13.97 -12.12 9.03
N ASN A 73 13.89 -12.82 10.15
CA ASN A 73 13.22 -12.54 11.43
C ASN A 73 13.66 -11.25 12.20
N ARG A 74 14.01 -10.14 11.54
CA ARG A 74 14.63 -8.96 12.19
C ARG A 74 13.85 -7.65 12.15
N SER A 75 12.69 -7.57 11.50
CA SER A 75 11.92 -6.30 11.41
C SER A 75 10.42 -6.49 11.65
N LYS A 76 10.05 -6.84 12.90
CA LYS A 76 8.63 -7.06 13.32
C LYS A 76 7.65 -5.96 12.87
N HIS A 77 8.09 -4.70 12.82
CA HIS A 77 7.23 -3.58 12.42
C HIS A 77 7.00 -3.52 10.89
N ILE A 78 7.97 -3.97 10.10
CA ILE A 78 7.84 -4.13 8.64
C ILE A 78 6.94 -5.35 8.34
N ASP A 79 7.11 -6.44 9.09
CA ASP A 79 6.28 -7.64 8.97
C ASP A 79 4.79 -7.31 9.17
N ILE A 80 4.46 -6.45 10.14
CA ILE A 80 3.07 -5.99 10.38
C ILE A 80 2.51 -5.26 9.16
N VAL A 81 3.29 -4.37 8.53
CA VAL A 81 2.85 -3.66 7.31
C VAL A 81 2.68 -4.67 6.17
N HIS A 82 3.60 -5.63 6.04
CA HIS A 82 3.53 -6.70 5.04
C HIS A 82 2.25 -7.51 5.16
N HIS A 83 1.97 -8.02 6.36
CA HIS A 83 0.77 -8.78 6.64
C HIS A 83 -0.50 -7.98 6.37
N TRP A 84 -0.57 -6.74 6.84
CA TRP A 84 -1.73 -5.88 6.62
C TRP A 84 -1.98 -5.62 5.13
N VAL A 85 -0.95 -5.23 4.37
CA VAL A 85 -1.07 -4.96 2.93
C VAL A 85 -1.56 -6.19 2.17
N ARG A 86 -1.01 -7.36 2.47
CA ARG A 86 -1.40 -8.62 1.82
C ARG A 86 -2.84 -9.01 2.16
N GLU A 87 -3.22 -8.89 3.43
CA GLU A 87 -4.58 -9.21 3.88
C GLU A 87 -5.63 -8.33 3.17
N GLN A 88 -5.39 -7.01 3.12
CA GLN A 88 -6.31 -6.09 2.46
C GLN A 88 -6.36 -6.29 0.94
N SER A 89 -5.23 -6.62 0.32
CA SER A 89 -5.20 -6.97 -1.11
C SER A 89 -5.96 -8.26 -1.38
N GLY A 90 -5.81 -9.29 -0.53
CA GLY A 90 -6.59 -10.53 -0.61
C GLY A 90 -8.10 -10.34 -0.42
N LYS A 91 -8.51 -9.34 0.39
CA LYS A 91 -9.91 -8.94 0.55
C LYS A 91 -10.45 -8.12 -0.65
N GLY A 92 -9.62 -7.81 -1.64
CA GLY A 92 -10.00 -6.98 -2.80
C GLY A 92 -10.20 -5.50 -2.45
N ALA A 93 -9.70 -5.05 -1.29
CA ALA A 93 -9.84 -3.67 -0.85
C ALA A 93 -9.00 -2.72 -1.74
N PHE A 94 -7.81 -3.18 -2.12
CA PHE A 94 -6.97 -2.54 -3.12
C PHE A 94 -6.12 -3.56 -3.90
N ALA A 95 -5.72 -3.17 -5.12
CA ALA A 95 -4.85 -3.93 -6.00
C ALA A 95 -3.59 -3.12 -6.32
N PHE A 96 -2.47 -3.81 -6.50
CA PHE A 96 -1.20 -3.20 -6.89
C PHE A 96 -0.99 -3.32 -8.39
N ASP A 97 -0.84 -2.17 -9.05
CA ASP A 97 -0.48 -2.04 -10.45
C ASP A 97 0.94 -1.47 -10.56
N TYR A 98 1.72 -2.00 -11.49
CA TYR A 98 3.05 -1.45 -11.81
C TYR A 98 2.89 -0.17 -12.64
N VAL A 99 3.75 0.82 -12.41
CA VAL A 99 3.83 2.05 -13.23
C VAL A 99 5.19 2.18 -13.89
#